data_AF-A0A4R0YA73-F1
#
_entry.id   AF-A0A4R0YA73-F1
#
_cell.length_a   1.000
_cell.length_b   1.000
_cell.length_c   1.000
_cell.angle_alpha   90.00
_cell.angle_beta   90.00
_cell.angle_gamma   90.00
#
_symmetry.space_group_name_H-M   'P 1'
#
loop_
_entity.id
_entity.type
_entity.pdbx_description
1 polymer ?
#
loop_
_entity_poly.entity_id
_entity_poly.type
_entity_poly.pdbx_seq_one_letter_code
_entity_poly.pdbx_strand_id
1 'polypeptide(L)'
;MVVAPDSSHWANWIDDALSADRARRDAARGLHQRLLHQGKIPFLSWHHIEELLGIEDEARARERIAFLESLPLVAWMRLPRARVGPGSITDILAAEVMAHEAGCDTLTTVRDHVRQLLIQTGSATDAVGVEGWVWESLRPTILARRQHSGMVAALSNLHTFNDNQTFGEVATQARRHPEDAARVLAAIRLRAFREAMTADSKRTVPEASAIADDFMARVVAEMPSHDASARELLISTYVAKGIDLAEFATVQKFQTCLFSQPCVAICGLWRRRQISLSIASNGYEWSNCRVGELCRRCASMGRSEWCAPAATWRTSILLCSLHIQTYFTWISAHMRISAACGKKSQRLLS
;
A
#
# COMPACT_ATOMS: atom_id res chain seq x y z
N MET A 1 -6.69 -16.73 -23.55
CA MET A 1 -6.87 -15.41 -22.91
C MET A 1 -6.83 -15.58 -21.40
N VAL A 2 -6.07 -14.75 -20.68
CA VAL A 2 -6.07 -14.77 -19.21
C VAL A 2 -7.20 -13.86 -18.73
N VAL A 3 -7.97 -14.32 -17.74
CA VAL A 3 -9.02 -13.55 -17.09
C VAL A 3 -8.67 -13.43 -15.62
N ALA A 4 -8.69 -12.21 -15.08
CA ALA A 4 -8.45 -11.96 -13.67
C ALA A 4 -9.78 -11.69 -12.96
N PRO A 5 -10.37 -12.71 -12.29
CA PRO A 5 -11.48 -12.46 -11.38
C PRO A 5 -10.96 -11.62 -10.21
N ASP A 6 -11.78 -10.71 -9.69
CA ASP A 6 -11.48 -10.14 -8.39
C ASP A 6 -11.55 -11.20 -7.28
N SER A 7 -11.04 -10.86 -6.11
CA SER A 7 -11.02 -11.75 -4.95
C SER A 7 -12.42 -12.18 -4.49
N SER A 8 -13.45 -11.37 -4.70
CA SER A 8 -14.84 -11.72 -4.36
C SER A 8 -15.42 -12.76 -5.31
N HIS A 9 -15.09 -12.71 -6.60
CA HIS A 9 -15.43 -13.74 -7.58
C HIS A 9 -14.72 -15.05 -7.26
N TRP A 10 -13.45 -15.00 -6.84
CA TRP A 10 -12.74 -16.18 -6.35
C TRP A 10 -13.44 -16.77 -5.12
N ALA A 11 -13.73 -15.96 -4.11
CA ALA A 11 -14.40 -16.40 -2.89
C ALA A 11 -15.77 -17.03 -3.19
N ASN A 12 -16.63 -16.32 -3.95
CA ASN A 12 -17.96 -16.81 -4.32
C ASN A 12 -17.90 -18.11 -5.13
N TRP A 13 -16.98 -18.19 -6.10
CA TRP A 13 -16.83 -19.41 -6.90
C TRP A 13 -16.45 -20.61 -6.03
N ILE A 14 -15.46 -20.44 -5.15
CA ILE A 14 -15.03 -21.51 -4.24
C ILE A 14 -16.16 -21.85 -3.27
N ASP A 15 -16.82 -20.84 -2.71
CA ASP A 15 -17.87 -21.04 -1.72
C ASP A 15 -19.07 -21.79 -2.32
N ASP A 16 -19.44 -21.50 -3.56
CA ASP A 16 -20.46 -22.21 -4.31
C ASP A 16 -20.03 -23.64 -4.65
N ALA A 17 -18.76 -23.86 -5.01
CA ALA A 17 -18.21 -25.19 -5.29
C ALA A 17 -18.09 -26.10 -4.05
N LEU A 18 -18.15 -25.50 -2.86
CA LEU A 18 -18.19 -26.15 -1.55
C LEU A 18 -19.59 -26.13 -0.92
N SER A 19 -20.60 -25.59 -1.61
CA SER A 19 -21.96 -25.45 -1.07
C SER A 19 -22.61 -26.82 -0.81
N ALA A 20 -23.49 -26.90 0.19
CA ALA A 20 -24.34 -28.06 0.42
C ALA A 20 -25.41 -28.23 -0.69
N ASP A 21 -25.83 -27.13 -1.31
CA ASP A 21 -26.75 -27.13 -2.45
C ASP A 21 -26.08 -27.82 -3.66
N ARG A 22 -26.63 -28.96 -4.05
CA ARG A 22 -26.10 -29.77 -5.15
C ARG A 22 -26.11 -29.02 -6.48
N ALA A 23 -27.18 -28.30 -6.80
CA ALA A 23 -27.29 -27.63 -8.10
C ALA A 23 -26.25 -26.51 -8.21
N ARG A 24 -26.08 -25.74 -7.14
CA ARG A 24 -25.06 -24.69 -7.05
C ARG A 24 -23.65 -25.25 -7.12
N ARG A 25 -23.38 -26.31 -6.36
CA ARG A 25 -22.09 -27.00 -6.33
C ARG A 25 -21.70 -27.56 -7.69
N ASP A 26 -22.61 -28.26 -8.36
CA ASP A 26 -22.35 -28.87 -9.67
C ASP A 26 -22.10 -27.77 -10.72
N ALA A 27 -22.87 -26.68 -10.69
CA ALA A 27 -22.67 -25.54 -11.58
C ALA A 27 -21.31 -24.86 -11.38
N ALA A 28 -20.88 -24.64 -10.12
CA ALA A 28 -19.63 -23.99 -9.77
C ALA A 28 -18.40 -24.89 -10.06
N ARG A 29 -18.48 -26.19 -9.78
CA ARG A 29 -17.42 -27.15 -10.14
C ARG A 29 -17.21 -27.24 -11.66
N GLY A 30 -18.27 -27.09 -12.44
CA GLY A 30 -18.18 -27.03 -13.90
C GLY A 30 -17.63 -25.70 -14.46
N LEU A 31 -17.51 -24.64 -13.66
CA LEU A 31 -17.12 -23.31 -14.14
C LEU A 31 -15.71 -23.31 -14.76
N HIS A 32 -14.75 -24.00 -14.14
CA HIS A 32 -13.39 -24.07 -14.64
C HIS A 32 -13.33 -24.61 -16.07
N GLN A 33 -13.97 -25.75 -16.30
CA GLN A 33 -14.04 -26.38 -17.63
C GLN A 33 -14.73 -25.48 -18.64
N ARG A 34 -15.82 -24.80 -18.27
CA ARG A 34 -16.48 -23.83 -19.16
C ARG A 34 -15.58 -22.66 -19.52
N LEU A 35 -14.77 -22.14 -18.59
CA LEU A 35 -13.79 -21.09 -18.88
C LEU A 35 -12.74 -21.60 -19.87
N LEU A 36 -12.19 -22.80 -19.64
CA LEU A 36 -11.19 -23.39 -20.52
C LEU A 36 -11.73 -23.64 -21.94
N HIS A 37 -12.96 -24.15 -22.07
CA HIS A 37 -13.62 -24.33 -23.37
C HIS A 37 -13.83 -23.01 -24.12
N GLN A 38 -13.92 -21.87 -23.42
CA GLN A 38 -13.97 -20.54 -24.00
C GLN A 38 -12.57 -19.93 -24.25
N GLY A 39 -11.49 -20.70 -24.06
CA GLY A 39 -10.12 -20.22 -24.16
C GLY A 39 -9.74 -19.22 -23.07
N LYS A 40 -10.43 -19.24 -21.91
CA LYS A 40 -10.20 -18.35 -20.77
C LYS A 40 -9.50 -19.12 -19.64
N ILE A 41 -8.37 -18.60 -19.19
CA ILE A 41 -7.62 -19.17 -18.06
C ILE A 41 -7.76 -18.22 -16.86
N PRO A 42 -8.27 -18.69 -15.71
CA PRO A 42 -8.40 -17.85 -14.52
C PRO A 42 -7.01 -17.51 -13.95
N PHE A 43 -6.85 -16.26 -13.52
CA PHE A 43 -5.62 -15.72 -12.97
C PHE A 43 -5.63 -15.74 -11.44
N LEU A 44 -4.57 -16.28 -10.85
CA LEU A 44 -4.31 -16.33 -9.42
C LEU A 44 -3.12 -15.42 -9.08
N SER A 45 -3.29 -14.60 -8.04
CA SER A 45 -2.25 -13.69 -7.55
C SER A 45 -2.02 -13.91 -6.06
N TRP A 46 -0.89 -13.41 -5.54
CA TRP A 46 -0.65 -13.37 -4.10
C TRP A 46 -1.80 -12.69 -3.34
N HIS A 47 -2.32 -11.58 -3.89
CA HIS A 47 -3.43 -10.84 -3.30
C HIS A 47 -4.71 -11.69 -3.18
N HIS A 48 -5.05 -12.49 -4.20
CA HIS A 48 -6.19 -13.41 -4.13
C HIS A 48 -6.01 -14.43 -3.01
N ILE A 49 -4.79 -14.97 -2.84
CA ILE A 49 -4.50 -15.93 -1.78
C ILE A 49 -4.63 -15.27 -0.40
N GLU A 50 -4.09 -14.06 -0.21
CA GLU A 50 -4.21 -13.30 1.04
C GLU A 50 -5.68 -13.07 1.42
N GLU A 51 -6.54 -12.73 0.46
CA GLU A 51 -7.97 -12.53 0.74
C GLU A 51 -8.71 -13.84 1.03
N LEU A 52 -8.41 -14.91 0.29
CA LEU A 52 -9.05 -16.21 0.48
C LEU A 52 -8.69 -16.81 1.84
N LEU A 53 -7.44 -16.64 2.28
CA LEU A 53 -6.92 -17.13 3.56
C LEU A 53 -7.16 -16.21 4.73
N GLY A 54 -7.39 -14.92 4.49
CA GLY A 54 -7.56 -13.90 5.53
C GLY A 54 -8.88 -13.99 6.30
N ILE A 55 -9.61 -15.10 6.23
CA ILE A 55 -10.85 -15.33 6.99
C ILE A 55 -10.57 -16.01 8.34
N GLU A 56 -11.40 -15.70 9.34
CA GLU A 56 -11.27 -16.24 10.71
C GLU A 56 -11.55 -17.75 10.79
N ASP A 57 -12.37 -18.29 9.89
CA ASP A 57 -12.66 -19.73 9.82
C ASP A 57 -11.49 -20.50 9.19
N GLU A 58 -10.77 -21.25 10.03
CA GLU A 58 -9.62 -22.06 9.62
C GLU A 58 -9.98 -23.23 8.72
N ALA A 59 -11.07 -23.93 9.04
CA ALA A 59 -11.52 -25.06 8.24
C ALA A 59 -11.87 -24.57 6.83
N ARG A 60 -12.58 -23.44 6.75
CA ARG A 60 -12.93 -22.83 5.47
C ARG A 60 -11.71 -22.34 4.69
N ALA A 61 -10.71 -21.77 5.37
CA ALA A 61 -9.47 -21.36 4.72
C ALA A 61 -8.72 -22.55 4.10
N ARG A 62 -8.67 -23.69 4.80
CA ARG A 62 -8.07 -24.94 4.28
C ARG A 62 -8.85 -25.50 3.10
N GLU A 63 -10.17 -25.53 3.17
CA GLU A 63 -11.02 -25.94 2.04
C GLU A 63 -10.79 -25.07 0.80
N ARG A 64 -10.59 -23.76 0.98
CA ARG A 64 -10.29 -22.84 -0.13
C ARG A 64 -8.96 -23.14 -0.80
N ILE A 65 -7.91 -23.45 -0.03
CA ILE A 65 -6.62 -23.88 -0.60
C ILE A 65 -6.75 -25.21 -1.32
N ALA A 66 -7.39 -26.21 -0.71
CA ALA A 66 -7.59 -27.51 -1.33
C ALA A 66 -8.38 -27.40 -2.66
N PHE A 67 -9.37 -26.50 -2.71
CA PHE A 67 -10.05 -26.19 -3.97
C PHE A 67 -9.10 -25.59 -5.00
N LEU A 68 -8.29 -24.59 -4.63
CA LEU A 68 -7.31 -24.00 -5.55
C LEU A 68 -6.36 -25.07 -6.09
N GLU A 69 -5.75 -25.88 -5.23
CA GLU A 69 -4.84 -26.97 -5.58
C GLU A 69 -5.46 -27.96 -6.57
N SER A 70 -6.78 -28.17 -6.51
CA SER A 70 -7.50 -29.07 -7.42
C SER A 70 -7.62 -28.54 -8.86
N LEU A 71 -7.34 -27.26 -9.12
CA LEU A 71 -7.51 -26.66 -10.43
C LEU A 71 -6.40 -27.10 -11.40
N PRO A 72 -6.72 -27.76 -12.52
CA PRO A 72 -5.71 -28.35 -13.41
C PRO A 72 -5.00 -27.32 -14.28
N LEU A 73 -5.55 -26.10 -14.42
CA LEU A 73 -4.95 -25.03 -15.21
C LEU A 73 -5.31 -23.66 -14.66
N VAL A 74 -4.32 -22.89 -14.26
CA VAL A 74 -4.43 -21.49 -13.85
C VAL A 74 -3.30 -20.68 -14.46
N ALA A 75 -3.46 -19.36 -14.49
CA ALA A 75 -2.39 -18.42 -14.80
C ALA A 75 -1.95 -17.71 -13.51
N TRP A 76 -0.67 -17.41 -13.37
CA TRP A 76 -0.14 -16.60 -12.27
C TRP A 76 1.02 -15.74 -12.76
N MET A 77 1.42 -14.74 -11.97
CA MET A 77 2.61 -13.95 -12.24
C MET A 77 3.77 -14.49 -11.41
N ARG A 78 4.96 -14.68 -11.97
CA ARG A 78 6.20 -15.02 -11.24
C ARG A 78 7.41 -14.87 -12.15
N LEU A 79 8.53 -14.34 -11.64
CA LEU A 79 9.79 -14.39 -12.37
C LEU A 79 10.31 -15.84 -12.49
N PRO A 80 10.90 -16.26 -13.63
CA PRO A 80 11.32 -17.66 -13.84
C PRO A 80 12.30 -18.24 -12.81
N ARG A 81 13.06 -17.39 -12.10
CA ARG A 81 14.01 -17.82 -11.06
C ARG A 81 13.35 -18.16 -9.72
N ALA A 82 12.15 -17.65 -9.47
CA ALA A 82 11.42 -17.95 -8.23
C ALA A 82 10.81 -19.36 -8.31
N ARG A 83 10.98 -20.14 -7.25
CA ARG A 83 10.65 -21.57 -7.24
C ARG A 83 9.26 -21.91 -6.72
N VAL A 84 8.68 -21.08 -5.85
CA VAL A 84 7.44 -21.39 -5.12
C VAL A 84 6.58 -20.14 -4.98
N GLY A 85 5.25 -20.33 -4.96
CA GLY A 85 4.26 -19.27 -4.73
C GLY A 85 3.96 -18.44 -5.98
N PRO A 86 2.87 -17.65 -5.98
CA PRO A 86 2.70 -16.58 -6.94
C PRO A 86 3.68 -15.44 -6.60
N GLY A 87 4.25 -14.84 -7.63
CA GLY A 87 5.06 -13.63 -7.53
C GLY A 87 4.28 -12.45 -6.97
N SER A 88 5.04 -11.45 -6.52
CA SER A 88 4.52 -10.24 -5.88
C SER A 88 4.78 -9.00 -6.74
N ILE A 89 4.43 -7.82 -6.22
CA ILE A 89 4.78 -6.55 -6.86
C ILE A 89 6.29 -6.40 -7.11
N THR A 90 7.13 -7.04 -6.30
CA THR A 90 8.58 -7.04 -6.50
C THR A 90 8.98 -7.73 -7.81
N ASP A 91 8.28 -8.78 -8.21
CA ASP A 91 8.50 -9.46 -9.50
C ASP A 91 8.14 -8.54 -10.67
N ILE A 92 7.04 -7.79 -10.54
CA ILE A 92 6.62 -6.80 -11.54
C ILE A 92 7.71 -5.73 -11.70
N LEU A 93 8.14 -5.13 -10.60
CA LEU A 93 9.15 -4.07 -10.64
C LEU A 93 10.49 -4.57 -11.16
N ALA A 94 10.91 -5.77 -10.77
CA ALA A 94 12.12 -6.39 -11.30
C ALA A 94 12.01 -6.68 -12.81
N ALA A 95 10.85 -7.15 -13.28
CA ALA A 95 10.59 -7.36 -14.70
C ALA A 95 10.60 -6.04 -15.50
N GLU A 96 10.08 -4.95 -14.93
CA GLU A 96 10.11 -3.62 -15.56
C GLU A 96 11.55 -3.10 -15.70
N VAL A 97 12.38 -3.30 -14.67
CA VAL A 97 13.81 -2.98 -14.74
C VAL A 97 14.49 -3.84 -15.82
N MET A 98 14.20 -5.14 -15.88
CA MET A 98 14.74 -6.02 -16.93
C MET A 98 14.31 -5.58 -18.33
N ALA A 99 13.06 -5.15 -18.51
CA ALA A 99 12.58 -4.63 -19.78
C ALA A 99 13.33 -3.35 -20.19
N HIS A 100 13.60 -2.46 -19.23
CA HIS A 100 14.38 -1.25 -19.47
C HIS A 100 15.82 -1.58 -19.90
N GLU A 101 16.49 -2.50 -19.19
CA GLU A 101 17.84 -2.95 -19.54
C GLU A 101 17.89 -3.66 -20.90
N ALA A 102 16.78 -4.30 -21.31
CA ALA A 102 16.61 -4.89 -22.64
C ALA A 102 16.33 -3.86 -23.76
N GLY A 103 16.33 -2.56 -23.45
CA GLY A 103 16.13 -1.49 -24.43
C GLY A 103 14.67 -1.17 -24.74
N CYS A 104 13.71 -1.62 -23.94
CA CYS A 104 12.32 -1.21 -24.08
C CYS A 104 12.16 0.26 -23.65
N ASP A 105 11.73 1.11 -24.57
CA ASP A 105 11.67 2.56 -24.41
C ASP A 105 10.24 3.12 -24.30
N THR A 106 9.23 2.33 -24.69
CA THR A 106 7.81 2.68 -24.53
C THR A 106 7.12 1.83 -23.47
N LEU A 107 6.04 2.36 -22.88
CA LEU A 107 5.22 1.60 -21.94
C LEU A 107 4.60 0.34 -22.56
N THR A 108 4.24 0.39 -23.84
CA THR A 108 3.68 -0.77 -24.55
C THR A 108 4.72 -1.88 -24.68
N THR A 109 5.95 -1.53 -25.08
CA THR A 109 7.05 -2.49 -25.19
C THR A 109 7.46 -3.04 -23.83
N VAL A 110 7.51 -2.20 -22.78
CA VAL A 110 7.76 -2.64 -21.40
C VAL A 110 6.66 -3.59 -20.94
N ARG A 111 5.38 -3.23 -21.10
CA ARG A 111 4.24 -4.08 -20.72
C ARG A 111 4.29 -5.43 -21.41
N ASP A 112 4.53 -5.45 -22.72
CA ASP A 112 4.52 -6.69 -23.50
C ASP A 112 5.72 -7.58 -23.13
N HIS A 113 6.89 -6.98 -22.88
CA HIS A 113 8.07 -7.67 -22.35
C HIS A 113 7.84 -8.26 -20.96
N VAL A 114 7.35 -7.44 -20.02
CA VAL A 114 7.00 -7.84 -18.66
C VAL A 114 5.96 -8.96 -18.66
N ARG A 115 4.93 -8.86 -19.52
CA ARG A 115 3.89 -9.87 -19.67
C ARG A 115 4.47 -11.22 -20.12
N GLN A 116 5.37 -11.21 -21.11
CA GLN A 116 6.03 -12.42 -21.61
C GLN A 116 6.92 -13.06 -20.54
N LEU A 117 7.53 -12.24 -19.68
CA LEU A 117 8.43 -12.71 -18.63
C LEU A 117 7.68 -13.27 -17.40
N LEU A 118 6.57 -12.64 -17.01
CA LEU A 118 5.90 -12.92 -15.73
C LEU A 118 4.75 -13.91 -15.81
N ILE A 119 3.94 -13.88 -16.87
CA ILE A 119 2.73 -14.70 -16.91
C ILE A 119 3.13 -16.16 -17.16
N GLN A 120 2.91 -16.98 -16.16
CA GLN A 120 3.07 -18.43 -16.21
C GLN A 120 1.68 -19.09 -16.25
N THR A 121 1.62 -20.30 -16.80
CA THR A 121 0.43 -21.14 -16.81
C THR A 121 0.81 -22.57 -16.49
N GLY A 122 -0.05 -23.28 -15.78
CA GLY A 122 0.18 -24.65 -15.32
C GLY A 122 -0.87 -25.05 -14.29
N SER A 123 -0.61 -26.14 -13.57
CA SER A 123 -1.49 -26.57 -12.48
C SER A 123 -1.50 -25.54 -11.37
N ALA A 124 -2.58 -25.47 -10.60
CA ALA A 124 -2.60 -24.57 -9.45
C ALA A 124 -1.56 -24.97 -8.39
N THR A 125 -1.22 -26.25 -8.26
CA THR A 125 -0.10 -26.71 -7.43
C THR A 125 1.25 -26.13 -7.85
N ASP A 126 1.47 -25.82 -9.15
CA ASP A 126 2.70 -25.13 -9.60
C ASP A 126 2.76 -23.66 -9.12
N ALA A 127 1.58 -23.07 -8.88
CA ALA A 127 1.42 -21.70 -8.41
C ALA A 127 1.45 -21.62 -6.87
N VAL A 128 0.74 -22.49 -6.16
CA VAL A 128 0.57 -22.43 -4.70
C VAL A 128 1.49 -23.37 -3.92
N GLY A 129 2.21 -24.27 -4.58
CA GLY A 129 2.98 -25.33 -3.94
C GLY A 129 2.11 -26.54 -3.59
N VAL A 130 2.75 -27.61 -3.11
CA VAL A 130 2.08 -28.87 -2.71
C VAL A 130 1.96 -29.00 -1.19
N GLU A 131 2.69 -28.16 -0.46
CA GLU A 131 2.79 -28.18 0.98
C GLU A 131 1.73 -27.30 1.66
N GLY A 132 0.52 -27.84 1.85
CA GLY A 132 -0.59 -27.12 2.48
C GLY A 132 -0.26 -26.49 3.86
N TRP A 133 0.64 -27.10 4.64
CA TRP A 133 1.08 -26.60 5.95
C TRP A 133 1.73 -25.21 5.90
N VAL A 134 2.30 -24.81 4.75
CA VAL A 134 2.90 -23.48 4.55
C VAL A 134 1.83 -22.41 4.69
N TRP A 135 0.63 -22.67 4.14
CA TRP A 135 -0.48 -21.74 4.22
C TRP A 135 -1.04 -21.62 5.63
N GLU A 136 -1.11 -22.73 6.37
CA GLU A 136 -1.46 -22.74 7.79
C GLU A 136 -0.47 -21.90 8.61
N SER A 137 0.83 -22.01 8.32
CA SER A 137 1.89 -21.26 9.00
C SER A 137 1.88 -19.77 8.67
N LEU A 138 1.51 -19.40 7.44
CA LEU A 138 1.44 -18.00 7.00
C LEU A 138 0.16 -17.29 7.44
N ARG A 139 -0.90 -18.04 7.72
CA ARG A 139 -2.24 -17.50 8.01
C ARG A 139 -2.27 -16.47 9.15
N PRO A 140 -1.59 -16.65 10.30
CA PRO A 140 -1.54 -15.61 11.34
C PRO A 140 -1.00 -14.27 10.82
N THR A 141 0.00 -14.31 9.93
CA THR A 141 0.57 -13.11 9.30
C THR A 141 -0.43 -12.47 8.33
N ILE A 142 -1.14 -13.28 7.54
CA ILE A 142 -2.17 -12.81 6.61
C ILE A 142 -3.33 -12.14 7.37
N LEU A 143 -3.81 -12.75 8.45
CA LEU A 143 -4.86 -12.19 9.30
C LEU A 143 -4.43 -10.86 9.92
N ALA A 144 -3.22 -10.79 10.48
CA ALA A 144 -2.68 -9.55 11.05
C ALA A 144 -2.58 -8.43 9.99
N ARG A 145 -2.16 -8.76 8.76
CA ARG A 145 -2.12 -7.80 7.63
C ARG A 145 -3.51 -7.34 7.21
N ARG A 146 -4.49 -8.24 7.15
CA ARG A 146 -5.87 -7.90 6.82
C ARG A 146 -6.48 -6.96 7.87
N GLN A 147 -6.31 -7.28 9.15
CA GLN A 147 -6.77 -6.45 10.27
C GLN A 147 -6.13 -5.06 10.20
N HIS A 148 -4.81 -5.00 10.00
CA HIS A 148 -4.09 -3.73 9.85
C HIS A 148 -4.59 -2.92 8.64
N SER A 149 -4.77 -3.55 7.48
CA SER A 149 -5.27 -2.88 6.28
C SER A 149 -6.70 -2.38 6.46
N GLY A 150 -7.56 -3.15 7.13
CA GLY A 150 -8.91 -2.74 7.49
C GLY A 150 -8.93 -1.54 8.43
N MET A 151 -8.06 -1.53 9.46
CA MET A 151 -7.88 -0.38 10.34
C MET A 151 -7.41 0.85 9.56
N VAL A 152 -6.40 0.73 8.70
CA VAL A 152 -5.89 1.85 7.89
C VAL A 152 -6.99 2.41 6.98
N ALA A 153 -7.80 1.55 6.36
CA ALA A 153 -8.92 1.98 5.53
C ALA A 153 -9.99 2.72 6.37
N ALA A 154 -10.36 2.16 7.52
CA ALA A 154 -11.34 2.75 8.44
C ALA A 154 -10.91 4.11 9.00
N LEU A 155 -9.60 4.33 9.14
CA LEU A 155 -9.00 5.55 9.67
C LEU A 155 -8.40 6.46 8.58
N SER A 156 -8.70 6.21 7.31
CA SER A 156 -8.10 6.94 6.17
C SER A 156 -8.32 8.46 6.22
N ASN A 157 -9.45 8.91 6.79
CA ASN A 157 -9.79 10.32 6.97
C ASN A 157 -9.35 10.90 8.31
N LEU A 158 -8.63 10.14 9.13
CA LEU A 158 -8.15 10.59 10.43
C LEU A 158 -7.01 11.62 10.26
N HIS A 159 -7.39 12.89 10.19
CA HIS A 159 -6.45 14.01 10.11
C HIS A 159 -6.12 14.56 11.50
N THR A 160 -5.07 14.02 12.13
CA THR A 160 -4.56 14.49 13.44
C THR A 160 -3.57 15.66 13.34
N PHE A 161 -3.32 16.21 12.14
CA PHE A 161 -2.27 17.20 11.87
C PHE A 161 -2.79 18.43 11.14
N ASN A 162 -2.02 19.52 11.26
CA ASN A 162 -2.11 20.68 10.42
C ASN A 162 -1.22 20.50 9.20
N ASP A 163 -1.79 20.11 8.06
CA ASP A 163 -1.11 19.86 6.77
C ASP A 163 -0.19 21.00 6.28
N ASN A 164 -0.23 22.17 6.91
CA ASN A 164 0.55 23.35 6.57
C ASN A 164 1.88 23.52 7.34
N GLN A 165 2.19 22.66 8.32
CA GLN A 165 3.46 22.80 9.06
C GLN A 165 4.64 22.16 8.32
N THR A 166 5.78 22.83 8.34
CA THR A 166 7.02 22.30 7.74
C THR A 166 7.73 21.33 8.67
N PHE A 167 8.53 20.42 8.10
CA PHE A 167 9.38 19.52 8.88
C PHE A 167 10.30 20.27 9.86
N GLY A 168 10.86 21.41 9.45
CA GLY A 168 11.70 22.25 10.30
C GLY A 168 10.93 22.81 11.51
N GLU A 169 9.68 23.24 11.30
CA GLU A 169 8.81 23.67 12.40
C GLU A 169 8.52 22.54 13.38
N VAL A 170 8.25 21.33 12.88
CA VAL A 170 8.00 20.14 13.71
C VAL A 170 9.25 19.73 14.49
N ALA A 171 10.43 19.76 13.87
CA ALA A 171 11.69 19.39 14.50
C ALA A 171 12.10 20.33 15.65
N THR A 172 11.60 21.58 15.65
CA THR A 172 11.85 22.58 16.70
C THR A 172 10.82 22.57 17.83
N GLN A 173 9.78 21.74 17.74
CA GLN A 173 8.73 21.69 18.75
C GLN A 173 9.24 21.04 20.04
N ALA A 174 8.97 21.71 21.16
CA ALA A 174 9.22 21.16 22.49
C ALA A 174 8.30 19.96 22.75
N ARG A 175 8.80 18.97 23.48
CA ARG A 175 7.97 17.85 23.96
C ARG A 175 6.84 18.38 24.83
N ARG A 176 5.68 17.75 24.73
CA ARG A 176 4.55 18.00 25.63
C ARG A 176 4.87 17.52 27.05
N HIS A 177 4.27 18.19 28.03
CA HIS A 177 4.20 17.65 29.37
C HIS A 177 3.42 16.32 29.36
N PRO A 178 3.78 15.32 30.20
CA PRO A 178 3.13 14.00 30.20
C PRO A 178 1.60 14.06 30.34
N GLU A 179 1.09 14.97 31.17
CA GLU A 179 -0.36 15.17 31.36
C GLU A 179 -1.06 15.67 30.09
N ASP A 180 -0.41 16.56 29.34
CA ASP A 180 -0.91 17.04 28.05
C ASP A 180 -0.84 15.96 26.98
N ALA A 181 0.19 15.11 27.02
CA ALA A 181 0.33 13.97 26.12
C ALA A 181 -0.83 12.97 26.32
N ALA A 182 -1.15 12.62 27.57
CA ALA A 182 -2.26 11.72 27.89
C ALA A 182 -3.60 12.27 27.38
N ARG A 183 -3.87 13.57 27.60
CA ARG A 183 -5.08 14.24 27.11
C ARG A 183 -5.18 14.21 25.59
N VAL A 184 -4.07 14.43 24.89
CA VAL A 184 -4.03 14.40 23.41
C VAL A 184 -4.23 13.00 22.88
N LEU A 185 -3.62 11.98 23.49
CA LEU A 185 -3.82 10.58 23.11
C LEU A 185 -5.29 10.17 23.28
N ALA A 186 -5.94 10.59 24.37
CA ALA A 186 -7.36 10.36 24.57
C ALA A 186 -8.23 11.04 23.49
N ALA A 187 -7.89 12.27 23.09
CA ALA A 187 -8.59 12.98 22.01
C ALA A 187 -8.39 12.30 20.64
N ILE A 188 -7.18 11.80 20.36
CA ILE A 188 -6.87 11.05 19.14
C ILE A 188 -7.68 9.75 19.10
N ARG A 189 -7.72 8.99 20.21
CA ARG A 189 -8.53 7.77 20.34
C ARG A 189 -10.00 8.05 20.04
N LEU A 190 -10.58 9.09 20.65
CA LEU A 190 -11.97 9.45 20.42
C LEU A 190 -12.25 9.81 18.96
N ARG A 191 -11.29 10.46 18.29
CA ARG A 191 -11.42 10.77 16.87
C ARG A 191 -11.31 9.52 16.01
N ALA A 192 -10.36 8.64 16.29
CA ALA A 192 -10.21 7.35 15.60
C ALA A 192 -11.50 6.52 15.70
N PHE A 193 -12.11 6.47 16.89
CA PHE A 193 -13.41 5.82 17.10
C PHE A 193 -14.51 6.40 16.20
N ARG A 194 -14.62 7.74 16.11
CA ARG A 194 -15.61 8.41 15.28
C ARG A 194 -15.40 8.16 13.78
N GLU A 195 -14.14 8.21 13.32
CA GLU A 195 -13.80 7.90 11.93
C GLU A 195 -14.14 6.43 11.61
N ALA A 196 -13.79 5.50 12.50
CA ALA A 196 -14.15 4.10 12.34
C ALA A 196 -15.68 3.90 12.26
N MET A 197 -16.48 4.57 13.08
CA MET A 197 -17.95 4.53 12.96
C MET A 197 -18.45 5.11 11.63
N THR A 198 -17.80 6.16 11.12
CA THR A 198 -18.23 6.86 9.89
C THR A 198 -17.88 6.08 8.63
N ALA A 199 -16.77 5.33 8.65
CA ALA A 199 -16.27 4.60 7.50
C ALA A 199 -17.14 3.41 7.07
N ASP A 200 -18.00 2.89 7.94
CA ASP A 200 -18.93 1.79 7.62
C ASP A 200 -20.19 1.86 8.48
N SER A 201 -21.35 2.09 7.84
CA SER A 201 -22.64 2.22 8.53
C SER A 201 -23.12 0.92 9.19
N LYS A 202 -22.54 -0.23 8.85
CA LYS A 202 -22.87 -1.53 9.46
C LYS A 202 -21.99 -1.86 10.66
N ARG A 203 -20.92 -1.10 10.88
CA ARG A 203 -19.97 -1.35 11.97
C ARG A 203 -20.60 -1.06 13.33
N THR A 204 -20.42 -1.97 14.26
CA THR A 204 -20.94 -1.85 15.62
C THR A 204 -20.03 -1.00 16.51
N VAL A 205 -20.59 -0.49 17.61
CA VAL A 205 -19.82 0.29 18.61
C VAL A 205 -18.63 -0.50 19.18
N PRO A 206 -18.76 -1.78 19.57
CA PRO A 206 -17.62 -2.56 20.05
C PRO A 206 -16.50 -2.72 19.00
N GLU A 207 -16.86 -2.98 17.74
CA GLU A 207 -15.88 -3.11 16.65
C GLU A 207 -15.13 -1.79 16.40
N ALA A 208 -15.84 -0.66 16.35
CA ALA A 208 -15.21 0.64 16.19
C ALA A 208 -14.29 1.00 17.38
N SER A 209 -14.68 0.61 18.60
CA SER A 209 -13.80 0.75 19.78
C SER A 209 -12.55 -0.10 19.63
N ALA A 210 -12.68 -1.35 19.23
CA ALA A 210 -11.55 -2.25 19.02
C ALA A 210 -10.56 -1.71 17.97
N ILE A 211 -11.05 -1.15 16.86
CA ILE A 211 -10.21 -0.49 15.85
C ILE A 211 -9.46 0.71 16.43
N ALA A 212 -10.15 1.57 17.20
CA ALA A 212 -9.52 2.72 17.82
C ALA A 212 -8.48 2.31 18.87
N ASP A 213 -8.76 1.27 19.64
CA ASP A 213 -7.87 0.74 20.67
C ASP A 213 -6.63 0.06 20.06
N ASP A 214 -6.78 -0.74 18.99
CA ASP A 214 -5.65 -1.31 18.25
C ASP A 214 -4.77 -0.22 17.63
N PHE A 215 -5.39 0.81 17.06
CA PHE A 215 -4.67 1.98 16.54
C PHE A 215 -3.85 2.66 17.64
N MET A 216 -4.44 2.88 18.82
CA MET A 216 -3.75 3.50 19.95
C MET A 216 -2.64 2.61 20.52
N ALA A 217 -2.84 1.30 20.56
CA ALA A 217 -1.82 0.35 21.02
C ALA A 217 -0.59 0.39 20.11
N ARG A 218 -0.77 0.42 18.79
CA ARG A 218 0.34 0.57 17.82
C ARG A 218 1.02 1.93 17.96
N VAL A 219 0.24 2.98 18.13
CA VAL A 219 0.74 4.33 18.40
C VAL A 219 1.66 4.34 19.62
N VAL A 220 1.25 3.71 20.72
CA VAL A 220 2.02 3.68 21.98
C VAL A 220 3.24 2.77 21.86
N ALA A 221 3.12 1.62 21.19
CA ALA A 221 4.24 0.70 20.97
C ALA A 221 5.38 1.36 20.17
N GLU A 222 5.04 2.28 19.29
CA GLU A 222 5.96 3.03 18.45
C GLU A 222 6.40 4.36 19.10
N MET A 223 5.92 4.70 20.31
CA MET A 223 6.39 5.92 21.00
C MET A 223 7.85 5.79 21.42
N PRO A 224 8.68 6.83 21.20
CA PRO A 224 10.06 6.80 21.64
C PRO A 224 10.19 6.83 23.16
N SER A 225 11.36 6.43 23.64
CA SER A 225 11.77 6.65 25.03
C SER A 225 11.63 8.12 25.45
N HIS A 226 11.47 8.35 26.75
CA HIS A 226 11.16 9.65 27.33
C HIS A 226 12.22 10.74 27.11
N ASP A 227 13.38 10.41 26.55
CA ASP A 227 14.54 11.31 26.47
C ASP A 227 14.89 11.83 25.06
N ALA A 228 14.35 11.24 23.97
CA ALA A 228 14.76 11.59 22.60
C ALA A 228 14.16 12.93 22.09
N SER A 229 14.94 13.86 21.53
CA SER A 229 14.33 15.08 20.96
C SER A 229 13.37 14.78 19.79
N ALA A 230 12.44 15.70 19.47
CA ALA A 230 11.56 15.53 18.30
C ALA A 230 12.36 15.34 17.01
N ARG A 231 13.51 16.00 16.90
CA ARG A 231 14.45 15.83 15.79
C ARG A 231 15.11 14.44 15.78
N GLU A 232 15.59 13.95 16.92
CA GLU A 232 16.15 12.60 17.03
C GLU A 232 15.13 11.52 16.67
N LEU A 233 13.87 11.70 17.07
CA LEU A 233 12.78 10.82 16.68
C LEU A 233 12.60 10.80 15.16
N LEU A 234 12.50 11.98 14.54
CA LEU A 234 12.31 12.08 13.10
C LEU A 234 13.47 11.43 12.37
N ILE A 235 14.70 11.70 12.81
CA ILE A 235 15.91 11.11 12.23
C ILE A 235 15.90 9.59 12.39
N SER A 236 15.66 9.07 13.60
CA SER A 236 15.69 7.62 13.85
C SER A 236 14.60 6.88 13.07
N THR A 237 13.39 7.44 12.97
CA THR A 237 12.29 6.85 12.20
C THR A 237 12.61 6.76 10.71
N TYR A 238 13.24 7.78 10.13
CA TYR A 238 13.58 7.80 8.71
C TYR A 238 14.83 6.95 8.40
N VAL A 239 15.84 6.94 9.29
CA VAL A 239 17.01 6.05 9.18
C VAL A 239 16.59 4.58 9.29
N ALA A 240 15.70 4.24 10.23
CA ALA A 240 15.13 2.89 10.34
C ALA A 240 14.37 2.45 9.07
N LYS A 241 13.97 3.41 8.24
CA LYS A 241 13.28 3.18 6.95
C LYS A 241 14.24 3.21 5.75
N GLY A 242 15.55 3.24 6.00
CA GLY A 242 16.59 3.16 4.98
C GLY A 242 16.90 4.48 4.29
N ILE A 243 16.44 5.62 4.82
CA ILE A 243 16.81 6.94 4.31
C ILE A 243 18.09 7.39 5.02
N ASP A 244 19.15 7.62 4.25
CA ASP A 244 20.43 8.07 4.79
C ASP A 244 20.35 9.52 5.28
N LEU A 245 21.07 9.85 6.36
CA LEU A 245 21.22 11.19 6.92
C LEU A 245 21.63 12.24 5.87
N ALA A 246 22.44 11.84 4.88
CA ALA A 246 22.80 12.71 3.76
C ALA A 246 21.62 13.03 2.83
N GLU A 247 20.66 12.11 2.69
CA GLU A 247 19.44 12.31 1.90
C GLU A 247 18.40 13.19 2.62
N PHE A 248 18.45 13.31 3.95
CA PHE A 248 17.53 14.18 4.70
C PHE A 248 17.62 15.65 4.29
N ALA A 249 18.83 16.15 4.06
CA ALA A 249 19.04 17.53 3.61
C ALA A 249 18.40 17.76 2.22
N THR A 250 18.34 16.72 1.39
CA THR A 250 17.73 16.73 0.06
C THR A 250 16.21 16.61 0.14
N VAL A 251 15.66 15.76 1.02
CA VAL A 251 14.21 15.64 1.28
C VAL A 251 13.63 16.95 1.83
N GLN A 252 14.35 17.63 2.71
CA GLN A 252 13.94 18.94 3.25
C GLN A 252 13.86 19.99 2.13
N LYS A 253 14.84 20.03 1.22
CA LYS A 253 14.82 20.88 0.02
C LYS A 253 13.68 20.49 -0.95
N PHE A 254 13.40 19.19 -1.08
CA PHE A 254 12.33 18.67 -1.94
C PHE A 254 10.93 19.09 -1.48
N GLN A 255 10.68 19.01 -0.17
CA GLN A 255 9.42 19.48 0.43
C GLN A 255 9.26 20.98 0.26
N THR A 256 10.31 21.78 0.44
CA THR A 256 10.24 23.23 0.17
C THR A 256 9.88 23.52 -1.30
N CYS A 257 10.31 22.66 -2.24
CA CYS A 257 9.97 22.79 -3.65
C CYS A 257 8.53 22.34 -3.97
N LEU A 258 8.04 21.25 -3.39
CA LEU A 258 6.68 20.71 -3.57
C LEU A 258 5.59 21.62 -3.02
N PHE A 259 5.85 22.31 -1.90
CA PHE A 259 4.90 23.21 -1.24
C PHE A 259 5.02 24.68 -1.67
N SER A 260 5.91 24.99 -2.62
CA SER A 260 5.87 26.27 -3.31
C SER A 260 4.61 26.35 -4.20
N GLN A 261 3.89 27.49 -4.17
CA GLN A 261 2.57 27.66 -4.80
C GLN A 261 2.43 27.16 -6.26
N PRO A 262 3.44 27.21 -7.15
CA PRO A 262 3.27 26.66 -8.50
C PRO A 262 3.22 25.13 -8.58
N CYS A 263 3.72 24.39 -7.58
CA CYS A 263 3.76 22.91 -7.58
C CYS A 263 2.47 22.28 -7.02
N VAL A 264 1.78 22.94 -6.08
CA VAL A 264 0.54 22.46 -5.45
C VAL A 264 -0.58 22.25 -6.47
N ALA A 265 -0.64 23.06 -7.53
CA ALA A 265 -1.62 22.92 -8.61
C ALA A 265 -1.47 21.61 -9.41
N ILE A 266 -0.25 21.07 -9.52
CA ILE A 266 0.05 19.85 -10.27
C ILE A 266 -0.22 18.61 -9.40
N CYS A 267 0.13 18.64 -8.12
CA CYS A 267 -0.16 17.54 -7.17
C CYS A 267 -1.66 17.46 -6.80
N GLY A 268 -2.37 18.59 -6.78
CA GLY A 268 -3.83 18.62 -6.57
C GLY A 268 -4.64 17.89 -7.64
N LEU A 269 -4.12 17.83 -8.88
CA LEU A 269 -4.69 17.04 -9.98
C LEU A 269 -4.46 15.53 -9.84
N TRP A 270 -3.38 15.13 -9.17
CA TRP A 270 -3.06 13.73 -8.89
C TRP A 270 -3.99 13.14 -7.82
N ARG A 271 -4.38 13.92 -6.81
CA ARG A 271 -5.26 13.49 -5.72
C ARG A 271 -6.73 13.30 -6.12
N ARG A 272 -7.19 13.93 -7.22
CA ARG A 272 -8.59 13.85 -7.69
C ARG A 272 -8.86 12.76 -8.74
N ARG A 273 -7.84 12.07 -9.24
CA ARG A 273 -8.01 10.97 -10.21
C ARG A 273 -7.40 9.68 -9.64
N GLN A 274 -8.12 9.02 -8.73
CA GLN A 274 -7.98 7.58 -8.55
C GLN A 274 -8.42 6.93 -9.87
N ILE A 275 -7.46 6.50 -10.68
CA ILE A 275 -7.74 5.73 -11.88
C ILE A 275 -8.02 4.30 -11.42
N SER A 276 -9.30 3.92 -11.39
CA SER A 276 -9.69 2.52 -11.49
C SER A 276 -9.17 1.98 -12.81
N LEU A 277 -8.30 0.97 -12.75
CA LEU A 277 -7.87 0.20 -13.91
C LEU A 277 -9.04 -0.68 -14.38
N SER A 278 -9.92 -0.08 -15.17
CA SER A 278 -10.80 -0.78 -16.10
C SER A 278 -10.00 -1.06 -17.37
N ILE A 279 -9.85 -2.35 -17.72
CA ILE A 279 -9.38 -2.75 -19.05
C ILE A 279 -10.53 -2.43 -20.01
N ALA A 280 -10.54 -1.21 -20.54
CA ALA A 280 -11.32 -0.85 -21.70
C ALA A 280 -10.42 -0.09 -22.66
N SER A 281 -10.20 -0.72 -23.82
CA SER A 281 -9.68 -0.13 -25.04
C SER A 281 -10.37 1.21 -25.33
N ASN A 282 -9.65 2.33 -25.19
CA ASN A 282 -9.79 3.50 -26.04
C ASN A 282 -8.60 4.45 -25.82
N GLY A 283 -8.02 4.89 -26.94
CA GLY A 283 -6.78 5.65 -26.98
C GLY A 283 -6.81 6.95 -26.19
N TYR A 284 -5.80 7.13 -25.35
CA TYR A 284 -5.37 8.43 -24.85
C TYR A 284 -3.85 8.51 -25.03
N GLU A 285 -3.40 9.49 -25.80
CA GLU A 285 -1.98 9.82 -25.95
C GLU A 285 -1.43 10.38 -24.62
N TRP A 286 -0.35 9.80 -24.11
CA TRP A 286 0.37 10.27 -22.92
C TRP A 286 1.78 10.71 -23.30
N SER A 287 1.92 11.92 -23.82
CA SER A 287 3.19 12.51 -24.28
C SER A 287 3.94 13.35 -23.23
N ASN A 288 3.76 13.15 -21.92
CA ASN A 288 4.41 14.01 -20.92
C ASN A 288 4.90 13.27 -19.67
N CYS A 289 6.15 12.79 -19.72
CA CYS A 289 6.92 12.49 -18.51
C CYS A 289 7.33 13.82 -17.84
N ARG A 290 6.53 14.28 -16.87
CA ARG A 290 6.61 15.62 -16.23
C ARG A 290 7.85 15.89 -15.37
N VAL A 291 8.75 14.92 -15.22
CA VAL A 291 10.04 15.11 -14.50
C VAL A 291 11.00 15.99 -15.31
N GLY A 292 11.00 15.86 -16.64
CA GLY A 292 11.80 16.71 -17.53
C GLY A 292 11.33 18.17 -17.55
N GLU A 293 10.03 18.40 -17.46
CA GLU A 293 9.42 19.74 -17.38
C GLU A 293 9.81 20.48 -16.08
N LEU A 294 9.85 19.75 -14.96
CA LEU A 294 10.22 20.27 -13.65
C LEU A 294 11.71 20.69 -13.62
N CYS A 295 12.59 19.86 -14.17
CA CYS A 295 14.02 20.17 -14.27
C CYS A 295 14.28 21.39 -15.18
N ARG A 296 13.60 21.49 -16.32
CA ARG A 296 13.70 22.66 -17.22
C ARG A 296 13.25 23.95 -16.53
N ARG A 297 12.19 23.90 -15.73
CA ARG A 297 11.71 25.07 -14.97
C ARG A 297 12.65 25.46 -13.83
N CYS A 298 13.23 24.51 -13.10
CA CYS A 298 14.24 24.80 -12.07
C CYS A 298 15.51 25.42 -12.67
N ALA A 299 15.94 24.95 -13.84
CA ALA A 299 17.04 25.54 -14.59
C ALA A 299 16.73 26.97 -15.06
N SER A 300 15.51 27.25 -15.54
CA SER A 300 15.12 28.62 -15.93
C SER A 300 14.99 29.61 -14.76
N MET A 301 14.93 29.10 -13.52
CA MET A 301 14.90 29.91 -12.29
C MET A 301 16.29 30.07 -11.65
N GLY A 302 17.38 29.70 -12.34
CA GLY A 302 18.74 29.83 -11.83
C GLY A 302 19.10 28.85 -10.71
N ARG A 303 18.32 27.77 -10.54
CA ARG A 303 18.51 26.75 -9.49
C ARG A 303 18.94 25.40 -10.10
N SER A 304 19.92 25.43 -11.00
CA SER A 304 20.45 24.22 -11.66
C SER A 304 21.10 23.25 -10.67
N GLU A 305 21.61 23.74 -9.55
CA GLU A 305 22.15 22.96 -8.43
C GLU A 305 21.09 22.09 -7.72
N TRP A 306 19.80 22.23 -8.07
CA TRP A 306 18.69 21.42 -7.52
C TRP A 306 18.39 20.19 -8.39
N CYS A 307 19.05 20.06 -9.53
CA CYS A 307 18.98 18.91 -10.41
C CYS A 307 20.19 18.01 -10.15
N ALA A 308 20.04 17.03 -9.26
CA ALA A 308 21.05 15.98 -9.11
C ALA A 308 21.15 15.14 -10.40
N PRO A 309 22.30 14.50 -10.70
CA PRO A 309 22.45 13.63 -11.86
C PRO A 309 21.34 12.56 -11.91
N ALA A 310 20.86 12.21 -13.11
CA ALA A 310 19.77 11.25 -13.29
C ALA A 310 20.00 9.90 -12.56
N ALA A 311 21.26 9.54 -12.29
CA ALA A 311 21.63 8.36 -11.52
C ALA A 311 21.19 8.41 -10.04
N THR A 312 21.26 9.56 -9.38
CA THR A 312 20.79 9.74 -7.99
C THR A 312 19.26 9.70 -7.87
N TRP A 313 18.54 10.14 -8.91
CA TRP A 313 17.08 10.06 -8.95
C TRP A 313 16.55 8.64 -9.15
N ARG A 314 17.32 7.77 -9.81
CA ARG A 314 16.94 6.37 -10.05
C ARG A 314 16.79 5.60 -8.74
N THR A 315 17.72 5.76 -7.81
CA THR A 315 17.67 5.12 -6.49
C THR A 315 16.56 5.74 -5.62
N SER A 316 16.45 7.08 -5.63
CA SER A 316 15.46 7.77 -4.79
C SER A 316 14.01 7.59 -5.27
N ILE A 317 13.74 7.46 -6.58
CA ILE A 317 12.37 7.24 -7.11
C ILE A 317 11.94 5.78 -6.96
N LEU A 318 12.85 4.81 -7.09
CA LEU A 318 12.56 3.38 -6.83
C LEU A 318 12.31 3.14 -5.33
N LEU A 319 13.09 3.77 -4.44
CA LEU A 319 12.85 3.74 -2.99
C LEU A 319 11.60 4.53 -2.59
N CYS A 320 11.33 5.68 -3.23
CA CYS A 320 10.12 6.47 -2.98
C CYS A 320 8.85 5.78 -3.46
N SER A 321 8.84 5.16 -4.64
CA SER A 321 7.62 4.55 -5.19
C SER A 321 7.23 3.26 -4.44
N LEU A 322 8.21 2.52 -3.91
CA LEU A 322 7.97 1.36 -3.05
C LEU A 322 7.37 1.72 -1.68
N HIS A 323 7.69 2.91 -1.16
CA HIS A 323 7.31 3.33 0.20
C HIS A 323 6.17 4.35 0.25
N ILE A 324 5.88 5.13 -0.80
CA ILE A 324 5.02 6.31 -0.66
C ILE A 324 3.52 6.00 -0.56
N GLN A 325 3.02 4.94 -1.22
CA GLN A 325 1.56 4.83 -1.43
C GLN A 325 0.80 4.24 -0.22
N THR A 326 1.43 3.37 0.56
CA THR A 326 0.84 2.79 1.79
C THR A 326 1.24 3.55 3.05
N TYR A 327 2.37 4.26 3.03
CA TYR A 327 3.00 4.79 4.24
C TYR A 327 2.87 6.30 4.44
N PHE A 328 2.47 7.10 3.44
CA PHE A 328 2.27 8.55 3.66
C PHE A 328 1.18 8.84 4.70
N THR A 329 0.18 7.96 4.82
CA THR A 329 -0.88 8.02 5.84
C THR A 329 -0.38 7.61 7.23
N TRP A 330 0.63 6.72 7.30
CA TRP A 330 1.17 6.13 8.53
C TRP A 330 2.39 6.89 9.11
N ILE A 331 3.33 7.35 8.26
CA ILE A 331 4.44 8.27 8.63
C ILE A 331 3.88 9.54 9.25
N SER A 332 2.79 10.01 8.64
CA SER A 332 1.92 11.03 9.17
C SER A 332 1.50 10.73 10.62
N ALA A 333 0.77 9.64 10.89
CA ALA A 333 0.32 9.30 12.25
C ALA A 333 1.46 9.19 13.31
N HIS A 334 2.60 8.63 12.91
CA HIS A 334 3.74 8.33 13.79
C HIS A 334 4.57 9.57 14.19
N MET A 335 4.67 10.58 13.32
CA MET A 335 5.33 11.86 13.64
C MET A 335 4.47 12.82 14.48
N ARG A 336 3.18 12.54 14.61
CA ARG A 336 2.16 13.50 15.09
C ARG A 336 1.93 13.52 16.61
N ILE A 337 2.44 12.53 17.34
CA ILE A 337 2.20 12.42 18.79
C ILE A 337 3.25 13.18 19.60
N SER A 338 4.49 13.23 19.13
CA SER A 338 5.57 13.96 19.80
C SER A 338 5.54 15.47 19.60
N ALA A 339 4.77 16.00 18.63
CA ALA A 339 4.98 17.37 18.15
C ALA A 339 3.80 18.35 18.36
N ALA A 340 2.55 17.89 18.44
CA ALA A 340 1.45 18.87 18.41
C ALA A 340 1.39 19.78 19.69
N CYS A 341 0.88 21.00 19.54
CA CYS A 341 0.53 21.95 20.61
C CYS A 341 1.65 22.69 21.38
N GLY A 342 2.46 23.46 20.64
CA GLY A 342 2.98 24.75 21.14
C GLY A 342 2.12 25.92 20.64
N LYS A 343 1.58 26.72 21.57
CA LYS A 343 0.89 28.04 21.47
C LYS A 343 -0.62 28.05 21.76
N LYS A 344 -0.94 28.24 23.05
CA LYS A 344 -1.99 29.19 23.51
C LYS A 344 -1.83 29.49 25.01
N SER A 345 -0.81 30.30 25.35
CA SER A 345 -0.64 30.85 26.70
C SER A 345 0.01 32.24 26.67
N GLN A 346 -0.55 33.18 25.90
CA GLN A 346 -0.20 34.61 25.99
C GLN A 346 -1.30 35.45 25.31
N ARG A 347 -2.46 35.54 25.98
CA ARG A 347 -3.50 36.56 25.78
C ARG A 347 -4.56 36.39 26.88
N LEU A 348 -4.12 36.47 28.14
CA LEU A 348 -5.01 36.59 29.31
C LEU A 348 -4.33 37.31 30.49
N LEU A 349 -3.31 38.13 30.22
CA LEU A 349 -2.73 39.08 31.18
C LEU A 349 -2.18 40.30 30.42
N SER A 350 -3.11 41.14 29.94
CA SER A 350 -2.90 42.56 29.61
C SER A 350 -4.25 43.23 29.54
#